data_AF-A0A2E8GQU6-F1
#
_entry.id   AF-A0A2E8GQU6-F1
#
_cell.length_a   1.000
_cell.length_b   1.000
_cell.length_c   1.000
_cell.angle_alpha   90.00
_cell.angle_beta   90.00
_cell.angle_gamma   90.00
#
_symmetry.space_group_name_H-M   'P 1'
#
loop_
_entity.id
_entity.type
_entity.pdbx_description
1 polymer ?
#
loop_
_entity_poly.entity_id
_entity_poly.type
_entity_poly.pdbx_seq_one_letter_code
_entity_poly.pdbx_strand_id
1 'polypeptide(L)'
;MSSNKFIVFLYAVSASIMLHGCADRHLLQLERKITNDSKFNKTETVVVDLEFSEIDYSERIVSLHSNRVFKKGALPQNKKIIIDALSESLSFDGKSVFSLEEYQRIKKDLRKIRPAAGYKDPKPDALIRLKVSYSIQTGRYEKERVYSFYRKETRCRYLKKPPKKYKPCRDTENSTWDEIRLDRNASGVVDLWYSGDVYLNENDQYIHHRSLNGYQSITTLYQDEKVLNQSIAAGLGLIISNNLGTVDLAVRLEIDEGNHNEAIEWLKRGEIEVARKILEKDVTENMFESSTDYYNLGLIYHIYGDFEIAREYYAKAINAGGYKRMYVEALQNIKVLNEKSTL
;
A
#
# COMPACT_ATOMS: atom_id res chain seq x y z
N MET A 1 25.44 -7.49 -7.66
CA MET A 1 24.49 -6.71 -8.49
C MET A 1 23.62 -5.91 -7.54
N SER A 2 23.80 -4.59 -7.51
CA SER A 2 22.95 -3.69 -6.71
C SER A 2 21.68 -3.43 -7.49
N SER A 3 20.56 -4.06 -7.10
CA SER A 3 19.25 -3.70 -7.62
C SER A 3 18.80 -2.44 -6.90
N ASN A 4 18.97 -1.27 -7.52
CA ASN A 4 18.43 -0.03 -6.97
C ASN A 4 16.91 -0.02 -7.23
N LYS A 5 16.12 -0.36 -6.22
CA LYS A 5 14.66 -0.27 -6.25
C LYS A 5 14.26 1.16 -5.85
N PHE A 6 13.78 1.95 -6.79
CA PHE A 6 13.16 3.25 -6.50
C PHE A 6 11.65 3.06 -6.48
N ILE A 7 11.01 3.46 -5.38
CA ILE A 7 9.56 3.38 -5.20
C ILE A 7 8.99 4.78 -5.34
N VAL A 8 8.12 4.98 -6.33
CA VAL A 8 7.38 6.23 -6.56
C VAL A 8 5.91 5.97 -6.24
N PHE A 9 5.35 6.76 -5.33
CA PHE A 9 3.94 6.71 -4.96
C PHE A 9 3.16 7.74 -5.79
N LEU A 10 2.26 7.26 -6.64
CA LEU A 10 1.35 8.11 -7.41
C LEU A 10 -0.06 7.52 -7.24
N TYR A 11 -0.99 8.30 -6.66
CA TYR A 11 -2.42 7.97 -6.56
C TYR A 11 -2.74 6.46 -6.43
N ALA A 12 -2.46 5.89 -5.25
CA ALA A 12 -2.73 4.48 -4.91
C ALA A 12 -2.06 3.40 -5.78
N VAL A 13 -1.12 3.79 -6.64
CA VAL A 13 -0.28 2.91 -7.46
C VAL A 13 1.16 3.03 -6.97
N SER A 14 1.76 1.90 -6.58
CA SER A 14 3.19 1.82 -6.31
C SER A 14 3.91 1.48 -7.62
N ALA A 15 4.54 2.48 -8.23
CA ALA A 15 5.47 2.22 -9.33
C ALA A 15 6.84 1.92 -8.70
N SER A 16 7.39 0.72 -8.95
CA SER A 16 8.74 0.40 -8.50
C SER A 16 9.64 0.11 -9.67
N ILE A 17 10.73 0.87 -9.77
CA ILE A 17 11.66 0.72 -10.88
C ILE A 17 12.65 -0.34 -10.47
N MET A 18 12.53 -1.50 -11.13
CA MET A 18 13.41 -2.64 -10.95
C MET A 18 14.31 -2.72 -12.18
N LEU A 19 15.49 -2.13 -12.07
CA LEU A 19 16.56 -2.26 -13.07
C LEU A 19 17.15 -3.69 -13.00
N HIS A 20 16.49 -4.66 -13.63
CA HIS A 20 17.05 -6.00 -13.84
C HIS A 20 17.49 -6.15 -15.29
N GLY A 21 18.80 -6.31 -15.51
CA GLY A 21 19.29 -6.78 -16.79
C GLY A 21 20.81 -6.74 -16.92
N CYS A 22 21.45 -7.92 -16.91
CA CYS A 22 22.55 -8.14 -17.83
C CYS A 22 21.92 -8.28 -19.22
N ALA A 23 22.37 -7.49 -20.20
CA ALA A 23 21.84 -7.27 -21.56
C ALA A 23 20.71 -6.21 -21.67
N ASP A 24 21.12 -4.98 -21.96
CA ASP A 24 20.47 -3.91 -22.76
C ASP A 24 18.95 -3.65 -22.69
N ARG A 25 18.24 -3.99 -21.61
CA ARG A 25 16.81 -3.69 -21.47
C ARG A 25 16.48 -3.06 -20.12
N HIS A 26 15.84 -1.89 -20.15
CA HIS A 26 15.36 -1.18 -18.96
C HIS A 26 13.84 -1.34 -18.81
N LEU A 27 13.41 -1.87 -17.66
CA LEU A 27 12.01 -2.20 -17.39
C LEU A 27 11.45 -1.31 -16.26
N LEU A 28 10.25 -0.79 -16.45
CA LEU A 28 9.41 -0.18 -15.43
C LEU A 28 8.44 -1.24 -14.92
N GLN A 29 8.52 -1.56 -13.61
CA GLN A 29 7.58 -2.49 -12.98
C GLN A 29 6.50 -1.69 -12.22
N LEU A 30 5.27 -1.88 -12.65
CA LEU A 30 4.09 -1.27 -12.07
C LEU A 30 3.46 -2.29 -11.12
N GLU A 31 3.42 -2.00 -9.83
CA GLU A 31 2.74 -2.83 -8.83
C GLU A 31 1.39 -2.18 -8.52
N ARG A 32 0.31 -2.85 -8.90
CA ARG A 32 -1.06 -2.39 -8.68
C ARG A 32 -1.87 -3.42 -7.95
N LYS A 33 -2.75 -2.93 -7.09
CA LYS A 33 -3.76 -3.76 -6.45
C LYS A 33 -5.07 -3.62 -7.23
N ILE A 34 -5.39 -4.60 -8.06
CA ILE A 34 -6.62 -4.62 -8.87
C ILE A 34 -7.59 -5.63 -8.30
N THR A 35 -8.91 -5.43 -8.40
CA THR A 35 -9.86 -6.50 -8.08
C THR A 35 -9.91 -7.52 -9.23
N ASN A 36 -10.13 -8.80 -8.92
CA ASN A 36 -10.44 -9.84 -9.91
C ASN A 36 -11.95 -9.89 -10.27
N ASP A 37 -12.73 -8.93 -9.77
CA ASP A 37 -14.16 -8.80 -10.00
C ASP A 37 -14.42 -7.77 -11.10
N SER A 38 -14.56 -8.23 -12.35
CA SER A 38 -14.80 -7.39 -13.53
C SER A 38 -15.93 -6.37 -13.40
N LYS A 39 -16.97 -6.68 -12.62
CA LYS A 39 -18.09 -5.76 -12.42
C LYS A 39 -17.71 -4.65 -11.43
N PHE A 40 -17.01 -5.00 -10.36
CA PHE A 40 -16.52 -4.03 -9.40
C PHE A 40 -15.34 -3.19 -9.95
N ASN A 41 -14.51 -3.74 -10.85
CA ASN A 41 -13.40 -3.01 -11.46
C ASN A 41 -13.83 -1.72 -12.17
N LYS A 42 -15.02 -1.73 -12.80
CA LYS A 42 -15.60 -0.59 -13.53
C LYS A 42 -16.09 0.54 -12.63
N THR A 43 -16.10 0.35 -11.33
CA THR A 43 -16.54 1.37 -10.36
C THR A 43 -15.42 2.39 -10.18
N GLU A 44 -15.76 3.67 -10.17
CA GLU A 44 -14.83 4.78 -9.91
C GLU A 44 -15.13 5.43 -8.57
N THR A 45 -16.40 5.59 -8.22
CA THR A 45 -16.82 6.16 -6.93
C THR A 45 -17.41 5.08 -6.04
N VAL A 46 -16.77 4.82 -4.90
CA VAL A 46 -17.22 3.82 -3.92
C VAL A 46 -17.60 4.53 -2.63
N VAL A 47 -18.77 4.21 -2.09
CA VAL A 47 -19.19 4.65 -0.76
C VAL A 47 -19.15 3.48 0.20
N VAL A 48 -18.49 3.67 1.34
CA VAL A 48 -18.40 2.68 2.41
C VAL A 48 -19.23 3.14 3.60
N ASP A 49 -20.11 2.26 4.06
CA ASP A 49 -20.98 2.44 5.21
C ASP A 49 -20.60 1.38 6.26
N LEU A 50 -19.94 1.83 7.32
CA LEU A 50 -19.42 0.97 8.39
C LEU A 50 -20.27 1.13 9.65
N GLU A 51 -20.81 0.01 10.10
CA GLU A 51 -21.47 -0.10 11.39
C GLU A 51 -20.60 -0.91 12.36
N PHE A 52 -20.11 -0.25 13.42
CA PHE A 52 -19.37 -0.93 14.48
C PHE A 52 -20.30 -1.35 15.62
N SER A 53 -20.25 -2.63 15.98
CA SER A 53 -20.87 -3.15 17.21
C SER A 53 -20.09 -2.67 18.44
N GLU A 54 -20.69 -2.80 19.63
CA GLU A 54 -19.97 -2.57 20.89
C GLU A 54 -18.72 -3.46 20.95
N ILE A 55 -17.59 -2.89 21.37
CA ILE A 55 -16.34 -3.65 21.51
C ILE A 55 -16.23 -4.14 22.92
N ASP A 56 -16.16 -5.46 23.06
CA ASP A 56 -15.68 -6.05 24.29
C ASP A 56 -14.16 -5.85 24.41
N TYR A 57 -13.77 -5.10 25.44
CA TYR A 57 -12.39 -4.96 25.87
C TYR A 57 -12.12 -5.87 27.07
N SER A 58 -11.00 -6.58 27.04
CA SER A 58 -10.45 -7.24 28.21
C SER A 58 -8.96 -7.01 28.33
N GLU A 59 -8.52 -6.60 29.53
CA GLU A 59 -7.13 -6.48 29.90
C GLU A 59 -6.75 -7.63 30.80
N ARG A 60 -5.65 -8.32 30.49
CA ARG A 60 -5.15 -9.46 31.25
C ARG A 60 -3.81 -9.14 31.88
N ILE A 61 -3.56 -9.68 33.06
CA ILE A 61 -2.23 -9.74 33.65
C ILE A 61 -1.84 -11.21 33.66
N VAL A 62 -0.81 -11.51 32.87
CA VAL A 62 -0.22 -12.84 32.78
C VAL A 62 1.16 -12.77 33.42
N SER A 63 1.30 -13.42 34.56
CA SER A 63 2.55 -13.64 35.26
C SER A 63 2.99 -15.09 35.08
N LEU A 64 4.22 -15.42 35.50
CA LEU A 64 4.73 -16.80 35.49
C LEU A 64 3.79 -17.82 36.18
N HIS A 65 3.02 -17.38 37.18
CA HIS A 65 2.22 -18.26 38.04
C HIS A 65 0.71 -17.98 37.98
N SER A 66 0.27 -16.96 37.25
CA SER A 66 -1.16 -16.61 37.19
C SER A 66 -1.53 -15.90 35.91
N ASN A 67 -2.73 -16.22 35.40
CA ASN A 67 -3.39 -15.51 34.31
C ASN A 67 -4.74 -15.03 34.81
N ARG A 68 -4.91 -13.72 34.95
CA ARG A 68 -6.16 -13.11 35.43
C ARG A 68 -6.59 -11.96 34.55
N VAL A 69 -7.91 -11.82 34.37
CA VAL A 69 -8.46 -10.61 33.74
C VAL A 69 -8.45 -9.49 34.77
N PHE A 70 -7.75 -8.41 34.44
CA PHE A 70 -7.57 -7.22 35.26
C PHE A 70 -8.70 -6.20 35.05
N LYS A 71 -9.13 -6.00 33.79
CA LYS A 71 -10.20 -5.07 33.43
C LYS A 71 -11.06 -5.65 32.32
N LYS A 72 -12.37 -5.41 32.37
CA LYS A 72 -13.30 -5.64 31.26
C LYS A 72 -14.23 -4.45 31.10
N GLY A 73 -14.70 -4.21 29.89
CA GLY A 73 -15.72 -3.19 29.62
C GLY A 73 -15.88 -2.92 28.14
N ALA A 74 -16.63 -1.87 27.81
CA ALA A 74 -16.74 -1.36 26.45
C ALA A 74 -15.68 -0.29 26.19
N LEU A 75 -14.97 -0.38 25.05
CA LEU A 75 -14.00 0.63 24.63
C LEU A 75 -14.72 1.74 23.84
N PRO A 76 -14.72 3.01 24.29
CA PRO A 76 -15.25 4.10 23.49
C PRO A 76 -14.36 4.30 22.25
N GLN A 77 -14.93 4.16 21.06
CA GLN A 77 -14.20 4.27 19.80
C GLN A 77 -14.23 5.68 19.23
N ASN A 78 -13.10 6.07 18.63
CA ASN A 78 -13.12 7.07 17.58
C ASN A 78 -13.44 6.41 16.22
N LYS A 79 -14.73 6.15 15.96
CA LYS A 79 -15.23 5.56 14.71
C LYS A 79 -14.70 6.28 13.47
N LYS A 80 -14.55 7.61 13.56
CA LYS A 80 -14.04 8.45 12.48
C LYS A 80 -12.63 8.05 12.04
N ILE A 81 -11.71 7.82 12.98
CA ILE A 81 -10.34 7.41 12.62
C ILE A 81 -10.32 6.08 11.86
N ILE A 82 -11.17 5.13 12.27
CA ILE A 82 -11.23 3.81 11.63
C ILE A 82 -11.84 3.92 10.23
N ILE A 83 -12.91 4.72 10.09
CA ILE A 83 -13.55 4.98 8.80
C ILE A 83 -12.58 5.69 7.85
N ASP A 84 -11.93 6.77 8.29
CA ASP A 84 -10.99 7.56 7.47
C ASP A 84 -9.83 6.68 6.98
N ALA A 85 -9.21 5.92 7.89
CA ALA A 85 -8.09 5.03 7.55
C ALA A 85 -8.53 3.85 6.66
N LEU A 86 -9.78 3.38 6.79
CA LEU A 86 -10.30 2.36 5.90
C LEU A 86 -10.54 2.89 4.49
N SER A 87 -11.18 4.06 4.37
CA SER A 87 -11.40 4.73 3.08
C SER A 87 -10.08 4.95 2.34
N GLU A 88 -9.02 5.34 3.06
CA GLU A 88 -7.68 5.45 2.51
C GLU A 88 -7.14 4.09 2.03
N SER A 89 -7.26 3.04 2.84
CA SER A 89 -6.79 1.69 2.47
C SER A 89 -7.54 1.05 1.30
N LEU A 90 -8.77 1.49 1.05
CA LEU A 90 -9.63 1.01 -0.04
C LEU A 90 -9.59 1.90 -1.28
N SER A 91 -8.93 3.05 -1.21
CA SER A 91 -8.64 3.86 -2.38
C SER A 91 -7.53 3.15 -3.16
N PHE A 92 -7.90 2.21 -4.04
CA PHE A 92 -6.99 1.51 -4.96
C PHE A 92 -7.42 1.70 -6.41
N ASP A 93 -6.44 1.86 -7.32
CA ASP A 93 -6.58 1.97 -8.78
C ASP A 93 -7.73 2.88 -9.26
N GLY A 94 -7.49 4.20 -9.24
CA GLY A 94 -8.41 5.21 -9.78
C GLY A 94 -9.73 5.39 -9.02
N LYS A 95 -10.00 4.58 -7.98
CA LYS A 95 -11.23 4.65 -7.20
C LYS A 95 -11.17 5.75 -6.14
N SER A 96 -12.19 6.59 -6.12
CA SER A 96 -12.45 7.54 -5.05
C SER A 96 -13.36 6.87 -4.02
N VAL A 97 -12.81 6.59 -2.84
CA VAL A 97 -13.56 5.95 -1.75
C VAL A 97 -13.93 6.98 -0.69
N PHE A 98 -15.22 7.05 -0.37
CA PHE A 98 -15.76 7.97 0.63
C PHE A 98 -16.51 7.20 1.71
N SER A 99 -16.46 7.69 2.95
CA SER A 99 -17.45 7.28 3.93
C SER A 99 -18.85 7.79 3.56
N LEU A 100 -19.90 7.10 4.03
CA LEU A 100 -21.27 7.55 3.81
C LEU A 100 -21.51 8.98 4.34
N GLU A 101 -20.89 9.34 5.47
CA GLU A 101 -20.99 10.67 6.06
C GLU A 101 -20.33 11.75 5.19
N GLU A 102 -19.10 11.51 4.72
CA GLU A 102 -18.40 12.42 3.82
C GLU A 102 -19.16 12.62 2.52
N TYR A 103 -19.65 11.52 1.95
CA TYR A 103 -20.45 11.56 0.73
C TYR A 103 -21.70 12.41 0.89
N GLN A 104 -22.45 12.24 1.98
CA GLN A 104 -23.65 13.03 2.28
C GLN A 104 -23.30 14.51 2.49
N ARG A 105 -22.17 14.81 3.13
CA ARG A 105 -21.69 16.18 3.34
C ARG A 105 -21.37 16.86 2.01
N ILE A 106 -20.58 16.22 1.15
CA ILE A 106 -20.23 16.71 -0.19
C ILE A 106 -21.50 16.96 -1.00
N LYS A 107 -22.43 16.00 -1.01
CA LYS A 107 -23.72 16.12 -1.69
C LYS A 107 -24.54 17.32 -1.20
N LYS A 108 -24.59 17.56 0.11
CA LYS A 108 -25.29 18.70 0.71
C LYS A 108 -24.65 20.03 0.30
N ASP A 109 -23.32 20.10 0.28
CA ASP A 109 -22.61 21.32 -0.09
C ASP A 109 -22.73 21.63 -1.59
N LEU A 110 -22.68 20.61 -2.46
CA LEU A 110 -22.95 20.76 -3.90
C LEU A 110 -24.33 21.34 -4.20
N ARG A 111 -25.37 20.90 -3.46
CA ARG A 111 -26.73 21.42 -3.58
C ARG A 111 -26.87 22.89 -3.18
N LYS A 112 -26.02 23.39 -2.27
CA LYS A 112 -26.01 24.82 -1.90
C LYS A 112 -25.43 25.70 -3.01
N ILE A 113 -24.48 25.16 -3.77
CA ILE A 113 -23.74 25.89 -4.82
C ILE A 113 -24.51 25.85 -6.15
N ARG A 114 -25.24 24.76 -6.45
CA ARG A 114 -25.93 24.56 -7.73
C ARG A 114 -27.46 24.64 -7.57
N PRO A 115 -28.13 25.74 -7.95
CA PRO A 115 -29.59 25.87 -7.85
C PRO A 115 -30.33 24.96 -8.85
N ALA A 116 -31.50 24.49 -8.42
CA ALA A 116 -32.12 23.21 -8.74
C ALA A 116 -32.78 23.01 -10.14
N ALA A 117 -32.27 23.61 -11.21
CA ALA A 117 -32.74 23.31 -12.56
C ALA A 117 -31.81 22.32 -13.27
N GLY A 118 -32.24 21.05 -13.36
CA GLY A 118 -31.53 19.99 -14.10
C GLY A 118 -30.37 19.31 -13.36
N TYR A 119 -30.08 19.71 -12.11
CA TYR A 119 -29.06 19.05 -11.29
C TYR A 119 -29.51 17.64 -10.90
N LYS A 120 -28.80 16.62 -11.42
CA LYS A 120 -28.84 15.26 -10.88
C LYS A 120 -27.78 15.13 -9.80
N ASP A 121 -28.16 14.61 -8.64
CA ASP A 121 -27.17 14.28 -7.62
C ASP A 121 -26.15 13.31 -8.21
N PRO A 122 -24.84 13.48 -7.93
CA PRO A 122 -23.90 12.39 -8.16
C PRO A 122 -24.43 11.16 -7.40
N LYS A 123 -24.18 9.98 -7.97
CA LYS A 123 -24.46 8.70 -7.33
C LYS A 123 -23.18 7.89 -7.40
N PRO A 124 -22.80 7.21 -6.31
CA PRO A 124 -21.65 6.33 -6.37
C PRO A 124 -21.97 5.12 -7.25
N ASP A 125 -20.92 4.53 -7.81
CA ASP A 125 -20.99 3.33 -8.64
C ASP A 125 -21.15 2.08 -7.77
N ALA A 126 -20.63 2.13 -6.54
CA ALA A 126 -20.77 1.05 -5.57
C ALA A 126 -21.07 1.55 -4.15
N LEU A 127 -21.83 0.75 -3.42
CA LEU A 127 -22.09 0.92 -1.99
C LEU A 127 -21.66 -0.36 -1.26
N ILE A 128 -20.73 -0.23 -0.34
CA ILE A 128 -20.28 -1.31 0.54
C ILE A 128 -20.87 -1.06 1.92
N ARG A 129 -21.74 -1.95 2.38
CA ARG A 129 -22.27 -1.93 3.74
C ARG A 129 -21.62 -3.01 4.56
N LEU A 130 -21.01 -2.66 5.68
CA LEU A 130 -20.33 -3.61 6.54
C LEU A 130 -20.72 -3.40 7.99
N LYS A 131 -21.12 -4.48 8.62
CA LYS A 131 -21.18 -4.59 10.07
C LYS A 131 -19.89 -5.23 10.56
N VAL A 132 -19.16 -4.49 11.38
CA VAL A 132 -17.88 -4.90 11.96
C VAL A 132 -18.09 -5.09 13.46
N SER A 133 -17.61 -6.21 13.98
CA SER A 133 -17.48 -6.44 15.41
C SER A 133 -16.05 -6.86 15.70
N TYR A 134 -15.48 -6.37 16.78
CA TYR A 134 -14.16 -6.79 17.19
C TYR A 134 -14.05 -6.81 18.69
N SER A 135 -13.20 -7.70 19.18
CA SER A 135 -12.86 -7.79 20.60
C SER A 135 -11.38 -7.53 20.78
N ILE A 136 -11.03 -6.81 21.84
CA ILE A 136 -9.65 -6.45 22.13
C ILE A 136 -9.24 -7.17 23.40
N GLN A 137 -8.21 -7.98 23.29
CA GLN A 137 -7.57 -8.64 24.41
C GLN A 137 -6.17 -8.09 24.56
N THR A 138 -5.97 -7.15 25.48
CA THR A 138 -4.63 -6.68 25.82
C THR A 138 -4.12 -7.43 27.04
N GLY A 139 -2.80 -7.62 27.12
CA GLY A 139 -2.20 -8.24 28.29
C GLY A 139 -0.85 -7.67 28.64
N ARG A 140 -0.58 -7.57 29.95
CA ARG A 140 0.78 -7.40 30.47
C ARG A 140 1.32 -8.79 30.78
N TYR A 141 2.36 -9.21 30.05
CA TYR A 141 2.98 -10.52 30.15
C TYR A 141 4.33 -10.40 30.84
N GLU A 142 4.52 -11.17 31.90
CA GLU A 142 5.83 -11.42 32.48
C GLU A 142 6.37 -12.72 31.90
N LYS A 143 7.46 -12.64 31.12
CA LYS A 143 8.11 -13.80 30.53
C LYS A 143 9.58 -13.80 30.93
N GLU A 144 10.07 -14.96 31.36
CA GLU A 144 11.51 -15.17 31.51
C GLU A 144 12.17 -15.19 30.12
N ARG A 145 13.16 -14.32 29.95
CA ARG A 145 14.05 -14.32 28.79
C ARG A 145 15.47 -14.58 29.26
N VAL A 146 16.13 -15.50 28.60
CA VAL A 146 17.54 -15.78 28.81
C VAL A 146 18.34 -14.77 27.97
N TYR A 147 19.16 -13.98 28.64
CA TYR A 147 20.09 -13.05 28.01
C TYR A 147 21.50 -13.61 28.16
N SER A 148 22.12 -13.94 27.04
CA SER A 148 23.50 -14.39 27.02
C SER A 148 24.42 -13.19 26.99
N PHE A 149 25.25 -13.06 28.01
CA PHE A 149 26.25 -12.00 28.13
C PHE A 149 27.64 -12.55 27.87
N TYR A 150 28.45 -11.73 27.23
CA TYR A 150 29.85 -12.00 26.98
C TYR A 150 30.67 -10.83 27.53
N ARG A 151 31.64 -11.14 28.39
CA ARG A 151 32.59 -10.15 28.90
C ARG A 151 34.01 -10.58 28.57
N LYS A 152 34.77 -9.62 28.05
CA LYS A 152 36.19 -9.73 27.75
C LYS A 152 36.95 -8.83 28.69
N GLU A 153 37.62 -9.39 29.69
CA GLU A 153 38.45 -8.62 30.62
C GLU A 153 39.92 -8.83 30.32
N THR A 154 40.68 -7.74 30.33
CA THR A 154 42.14 -7.80 30.26
C THR A 154 42.69 -7.53 31.65
N ARG A 155 43.22 -8.57 32.31
CA ARG A 155 43.85 -8.39 33.62
C ARG A 155 45.28 -7.90 33.45
N CYS A 156 45.57 -6.76 34.08
CA CYS A 156 46.90 -6.18 34.10
C CYS A 156 47.49 -6.31 35.50
N ARG A 157 48.66 -6.95 35.61
CA ARG A 157 49.43 -7.02 36.84
C ARG A 157 50.64 -6.10 36.72
N TYR A 158 50.81 -5.20 37.68
CA TYR A 158 51.94 -4.28 37.71
C TYR A 158 52.97 -4.73 38.73
N LEU A 159 54.22 -4.84 38.29
CA LEU A 159 55.37 -5.21 39.12
C LEU A 159 56.25 -3.98 39.37
N LYS A 160 56.73 -3.78 40.60
CA LYS A 160 57.60 -2.63 40.97
C LYS A 160 58.94 -2.58 40.22
N LYS A 161 59.45 -3.72 39.72
CA LYS A 161 60.67 -3.81 38.87
C LYS A 161 60.45 -4.82 37.74
N PRO A 162 59.81 -4.43 36.63
CA PRO A 162 59.49 -5.35 35.54
C PRO A 162 60.71 -5.60 34.62
N PRO A 163 60.91 -6.84 34.13
CA PRO A 163 61.93 -7.12 33.09
C PRO A 163 61.73 -6.30 31.80
N LYS A 164 62.79 -6.05 31.02
CA LYS A 164 62.75 -5.22 29.79
C LYS A 164 61.70 -5.62 28.72
N LYS A 165 61.19 -6.86 28.74
CA LYS A 165 60.14 -7.35 27.80
C LYS A 165 58.81 -7.68 28.50
N TYR A 166 58.60 -7.20 29.72
CA TYR A 166 57.39 -7.49 30.50
C TYR A 166 56.19 -6.73 29.94
N LYS A 167 55.13 -7.45 29.57
CA LYS A 167 53.83 -6.87 29.22
C LYS A 167 52.90 -7.03 30.42
N PRO A 168 52.45 -5.94 31.07
CA PRO A 168 51.69 -6.00 32.32
C PRO A 168 50.30 -6.64 32.14
N CYS A 169 49.72 -6.51 30.95
CA CYS A 169 48.44 -7.08 30.59
C CYS A 169 48.68 -8.29 29.70
N ARG A 170 48.33 -9.50 30.14
CA ARG A 170 48.59 -10.71 29.34
C ARG A 170 47.47 -11.73 29.21
N ASP A 171 46.42 -11.65 30.02
CA ASP A 171 45.34 -12.61 29.92
C ASP A 171 44.04 -11.91 29.59
N THR A 172 43.45 -12.36 28.50
CA THR A 172 42.08 -12.04 28.14
C THR A 172 41.21 -13.13 28.72
N GLU A 173 40.55 -12.86 29.85
CA GLU A 173 39.53 -13.76 30.36
C GLU A 173 38.23 -13.45 29.60
N ASN A 174 37.78 -14.44 28.81
CA ASN A 174 36.48 -14.41 28.16
C ASN A 174 35.51 -15.18 29.06
N SER A 175 34.50 -14.51 29.59
CA SER A 175 33.43 -15.16 30.33
C SER A 175 32.10 -15.02 29.61
N THR A 176 31.39 -16.13 29.47
CA THR A 176 30.00 -16.17 29.03
C THR A 176 29.12 -16.57 30.20
N TRP A 177 28.02 -15.87 30.40
CA TRP A 177 27.00 -16.29 31.35
C TRP A 177 25.62 -15.95 30.79
N ASP A 178 24.65 -16.72 31.22
CA ASP A 178 23.25 -16.46 30.93
C ASP A 178 22.62 -15.79 32.16
N GLU A 179 21.92 -14.69 31.93
CA GLU A 179 21.08 -14.04 32.94
C GLU A 179 19.62 -14.24 32.53
N ILE A 180 18.83 -14.87 33.41
CA ILE A 180 17.39 -14.91 33.23
C ILE A 180 16.83 -13.59 33.73
N ARG A 181 16.27 -12.79 32.82
CA ARG A 181 15.54 -11.57 33.18
C ARG A 181 14.07 -11.75 32.94
N LEU A 182 13.27 -11.20 33.84
CA LEU A 182 11.83 -11.05 33.67
C LEU A 182 11.56 -9.88 32.74
N ASP A 183 11.15 -10.19 31.52
CA ASP A 183 10.70 -9.21 30.55
C ASP A 183 9.21 -8.94 30.74
N ARG A 184 8.83 -7.66 30.78
CA ARG A 184 7.45 -7.20 30.99
C ARG A 184 6.96 -6.58 29.69
N ASN A 185 6.54 -7.42 28.76
CA ASN A 185 6.00 -6.96 27.48
C ASN A 185 4.49 -6.88 27.55
N ALA A 186 3.96 -5.84 26.93
CA ALA A 186 2.53 -5.66 26.83
C ALA A 186 2.12 -5.87 25.36
N SER A 187 1.36 -6.93 25.12
CA SER A 187 0.89 -7.33 23.80
C SER A 187 -0.62 -7.42 23.81
N GLY A 188 -1.24 -6.91 22.75
CA GLY A 188 -2.66 -7.04 22.48
C GLY A 188 -2.91 -7.93 21.28
N VAL A 189 -4.06 -8.59 21.33
CA VAL A 189 -4.68 -9.29 20.22
C VAL A 189 -6.02 -8.62 19.98
N VAL A 190 -6.27 -8.26 18.73
CA VAL A 190 -7.58 -7.80 18.27
C VAL A 190 -8.16 -8.89 17.41
N ASP A 191 -9.27 -9.45 17.87
CA ASP A 191 -10.06 -10.39 17.11
C ASP A 191 -11.12 -9.60 16.35
N LEU A 192 -11.07 -9.61 15.03
CA LEU A 192 -11.92 -8.82 14.17
C LEU A 192 -12.82 -9.71 13.32
N TRP A 193 -14.12 -9.46 13.39
CA TRP A 193 -15.15 -10.08 12.58
C TRP A 193 -15.90 -9.02 11.77
N TYR A 194 -16.36 -9.42 10.60
CA TYR A 194 -17.17 -8.55 9.77
C TYR A 194 -18.15 -9.37 8.95
N SER A 195 -19.24 -8.72 8.59
CA SER A 195 -20.26 -9.25 7.69
C SER A 195 -20.94 -8.10 6.99
N GLY A 196 -21.34 -8.26 5.73
CA GLY A 196 -22.09 -7.23 5.04
C GLY A 196 -22.24 -7.54 3.55
N ASP A 197 -22.55 -6.51 2.79
CA ASP A 197 -22.96 -6.63 1.39
C ASP A 197 -22.36 -5.51 0.53
N VAL A 198 -21.96 -5.89 -0.68
CA VAL A 198 -21.56 -4.98 -1.75
C VAL A 198 -22.73 -4.85 -2.72
N TYR A 199 -23.09 -3.62 -3.04
CA TYR A 199 -24.09 -3.27 -4.02
C TYR A 199 -23.44 -2.48 -5.15
N LEU A 200 -23.83 -2.78 -6.39
CA LEU A 200 -23.43 -2.02 -7.57
C LEU A 200 -24.62 -1.21 -8.07
N ASN A 201 -24.35 0.01 -8.51
CA ASN A 201 -25.35 0.89 -9.09
C ASN A 201 -25.48 0.61 -10.59
N GLU A 202 -26.58 -0.01 -10.99
CA GLU A 202 -26.94 -0.23 -12.38
C GLU A 202 -28.20 0.59 -12.69
N ASN A 203 -28.10 1.57 -13.60
CA ASN A 203 -29.23 2.40 -14.03
C ASN A 203 -30.04 3.01 -12.87
N ASP A 204 -29.35 3.67 -11.94
CA ASP A 204 -29.95 4.34 -10.78
C ASP A 204 -30.53 3.40 -9.71
N GLN A 205 -30.27 2.08 -9.79
CA GLN A 205 -30.69 1.08 -8.80
C GLN A 205 -29.48 0.33 -8.22
N TYR A 206 -29.46 0.19 -6.89
CA TYR A 206 -28.44 -0.62 -6.21
C TYR A 206 -28.84 -2.08 -6.23
N ILE A 207 -28.12 -2.87 -7.01
CA ILE A 207 -28.30 -4.31 -7.12
C ILE A 207 -27.31 -4.97 -6.18
N HIS A 208 -27.80 -5.94 -5.40
CA HIS A 208 -26.92 -6.77 -4.58
C HIS A 208 -25.94 -7.50 -5.47
N HIS A 209 -24.65 -7.30 -5.21
CA HIS A 209 -23.59 -7.90 -6.01
C HIS A 209 -23.00 -9.12 -5.30
N ARG A 210 -22.66 -8.97 -4.01
CA ARG A 210 -22.19 -10.08 -3.18
C ARG A 210 -22.24 -9.77 -1.69
N SER A 211 -22.26 -10.82 -0.88
CA SER A 211 -22.03 -10.71 0.56
C SER A 211 -20.55 -10.91 0.91
N LEU A 212 -20.12 -10.29 2.00
CA LEU A 212 -18.78 -10.32 2.55
C LEU A 212 -18.87 -10.83 3.99
N ASN A 213 -17.98 -11.73 4.40
CA ASN A 213 -17.86 -12.13 5.80
C ASN A 213 -16.48 -12.73 6.11
N GLY A 214 -16.05 -12.64 7.36
CA GLY A 214 -14.83 -13.31 7.78
C GLY A 214 -14.29 -12.87 9.13
N TYR A 215 -13.06 -13.30 9.39
CA TYR A 215 -12.37 -13.14 10.64
C TYR A 215 -10.87 -12.89 10.42
N GLN A 216 -10.28 -12.02 11.24
CA GLN A 216 -8.83 -11.84 11.33
C GLN A 216 -8.40 -11.58 12.77
N SER A 217 -7.26 -12.16 13.15
CA SER A 217 -6.57 -11.84 14.40
C SER A 217 -5.38 -10.94 14.13
N ILE A 218 -5.31 -9.80 14.82
CA ILE A 218 -4.27 -8.78 14.64
C ILE A 218 -3.49 -8.66 15.94
N THR A 219 -2.18 -8.88 15.88
CA THR A 219 -1.29 -8.60 17.01
C THR A 219 -0.92 -7.13 17.03
N THR A 220 -1.19 -6.45 18.13
CA THR A 220 -0.80 -5.06 18.39
C THR A 220 0.06 -5.00 19.63
N LEU A 221 0.98 -4.03 19.72
CA LEU A 221 1.59 -3.71 21.01
C LEU A 221 0.55 -3.05 21.90
N TYR A 222 0.72 -3.14 23.22
CA TYR A 222 -0.05 -2.31 24.16
C TYR A 222 0.42 -0.86 24.00
N GLN A 223 -0.27 -0.14 23.13
CA GLN A 223 0.05 1.23 22.77
C GLN A 223 -1.25 2.01 22.57
N ASP A 224 -1.10 3.33 22.57
CA ASP A 224 -2.16 4.35 22.51
C ASP A 224 -3.31 4.00 21.53
N GLU A 225 -4.52 4.39 21.90
CA GLU A 225 -5.77 4.22 21.16
C GLU A 225 -5.64 4.55 19.66
N LYS A 226 -4.81 5.55 19.31
CA LYS A 226 -4.55 5.91 17.91
C LYS A 226 -3.90 4.78 17.11
N VAL A 227 -2.88 4.12 17.66
CA VAL A 227 -2.15 3.01 16.99
C VAL A 227 -3.05 1.78 16.86
N LEU A 228 -3.90 1.56 17.85
CA LEU A 228 -4.91 0.50 17.84
C LEU A 228 -5.94 0.72 16.71
N ASN A 229 -6.49 1.93 16.60
CA ASN A 229 -7.43 2.29 15.53
C ASN A 229 -6.81 2.14 14.14
N GLN A 230 -5.53 2.52 13.97
CA GLN A 230 -4.79 2.30 12.73
C GLN A 230 -4.61 0.81 12.41
N SER A 231 -4.29 -0.01 13.42
CA SER A 231 -4.12 -1.45 13.25
C SER A 231 -5.44 -2.13 12.86
N ILE A 232 -6.54 -1.71 13.46
CA ILE A 232 -7.90 -2.18 13.10
C ILE A 232 -8.23 -1.80 11.67
N ALA A 233 -8.00 -0.55 11.27
CA ALA A 233 -8.24 -0.09 9.91
C ALA A 233 -7.39 -0.85 8.88
N ALA A 234 -6.11 -1.08 9.15
CA ALA A 234 -5.23 -1.86 8.28
C ALA A 234 -5.71 -3.31 8.11
N GLY A 235 -6.18 -3.94 9.20
CA GLY A 235 -6.78 -5.27 9.15
C GLY A 235 -8.06 -5.30 8.32
N LEU A 236 -8.97 -4.37 8.57
CA LEU A 236 -10.21 -4.22 7.78
C LEU A 236 -9.94 -3.99 6.29
N GLY A 237 -8.95 -3.15 5.97
CA GLY A 237 -8.54 -2.88 4.59
C GLY A 237 -8.06 -4.15 3.89
N LEU A 238 -7.17 -4.91 4.53
CA LEU A 238 -6.68 -6.19 4.01
C LEU A 238 -7.83 -7.16 3.73
N ILE A 239 -8.75 -7.28 4.68
CA ILE A 239 -9.90 -8.17 4.61
C ILE A 239 -10.81 -7.84 3.43
N ILE A 240 -11.24 -6.57 3.34
CA ILE A 240 -12.17 -6.14 2.30
C ILE A 240 -11.50 -6.33 0.95
N SER A 241 -10.24 -5.93 0.83
CA SER A 241 -9.42 -6.14 -0.35
C SER A 241 -9.36 -7.61 -0.77
N ASN A 242 -9.10 -8.53 0.16
CA ASN A 242 -9.07 -9.97 -0.12
C ASN A 242 -10.43 -10.50 -0.62
N ASN A 243 -11.55 -10.00 -0.10
CA ASN A 243 -12.88 -10.45 -0.53
C ASN A 243 -13.34 -9.81 -1.82
N LEU A 244 -12.91 -8.58 -2.09
CA LEU A 244 -12.93 -8.00 -3.43
C LEU A 244 -11.92 -8.70 -4.34
N GLY A 245 -11.23 -9.75 -3.89
CA GLY A 245 -10.33 -10.57 -4.69
C GLY A 245 -9.24 -9.75 -5.33
N THR A 246 -8.68 -8.80 -4.57
CA THR A 246 -7.61 -7.98 -5.09
C THR A 246 -6.35 -8.80 -5.34
N VAL A 247 -5.76 -8.64 -6.51
CA VAL A 247 -4.49 -9.25 -6.91
C VAL A 247 -3.46 -8.15 -7.11
N ASP A 248 -2.24 -8.42 -6.65
CA ASP A 248 -1.08 -7.59 -6.99
C ASP A 248 -0.69 -7.89 -8.44
N LEU A 249 -1.08 -7.00 -9.35
CA LEU A 249 -0.67 -7.03 -10.73
C LEU A 249 0.69 -6.33 -10.85
N ALA A 250 1.71 -7.11 -11.21
CA ALA A 250 3.01 -6.60 -11.63
C ALA A 250 3.03 -6.48 -13.16
N VAL A 251 2.82 -5.28 -13.70
CA VAL A 251 2.98 -5.03 -15.14
C VAL A 251 4.41 -4.59 -15.39
N ARG A 252 5.12 -5.28 -16.29
CA ARG A 252 6.46 -4.88 -16.73
C ARG A 252 6.35 -4.18 -18.08
N LEU A 253 6.72 -2.92 -18.11
CA LEU A 253 6.75 -2.08 -19.29
C LEU A 253 8.21 -1.85 -19.69
N GLU A 254 8.56 -2.06 -20.95
CA GLU A 254 9.93 -1.84 -21.43
C GLU A 254 10.10 -0.43 -21.96
N ILE A 255 11.11 0.29 -21.46
CA ILE A 255 11.49 1.62 -21.94
C ILE A 255 12.12 1.45 -23.33
N ASP A 256 11.67 2.24 -24.31
CA ASP A 256 12.33 2.28 -25.61
C ASP A 256 13.50 3.27 -25.57
N GLU A 257 14.71 2.75 -25.81
CA GLU A 257 15.96 3.51 -25.83
C GLU A 257 16.38 3.90 -27.26
N GLY A 258 15.49 3.73 -28.25
CA GLY A 258 15.77 4.02 -29.65
C GLY A 258 16.14 5.47 -29.92
N ASN A 259 15.80 6.37 -28.99
CA ASN A 259 16.21 7.76 -28.98
C ASN A 259 17.13 8.04 -27.77
N HIS A 260 18.32 8.61 -28.01
CA HIS A 260 19.29 8.95 -26.98
C HIS A 260 19.01 10.36 -26.41
N ASN A 261 17.83 10.55 -25.85
CA ASN A 261 17.41 11.81 -25.24
C ASN A 261 17.60 11.80 -23.72
N GLU A 262 17.85 12.97 -23.12
CA GLU A 262 18.01 13.18 -21.69
C GLU A 262 16.84 12.60 -20.88
N ALA A 263 15.62 12.67 -21.42
CA ALA A 263 14.43 12.08 -20.80
C ALA A 263 14.56 10.58 -20.51
N ILE A 264 15.23 9.82 -21.38
CA ILE A 264 15.39 8.38 -21.21
C ILE A 264 16.33 8.09 -20.04
N GLU A 265 17.39 8.87 -19.87
CA GLU A 265 18.28 8.77 -18.72
C GLU A 265 17.56 9.09 -17.40
N TRP A 266 16.66 10.07 -17.41
CA TRP A 266 15.81 10.37 -16.26
C TRP A 266 14.81 9.23 -15.96
N LEU A 267 14.19 8.62 -16.99
CA LEU A 267 13.34 7.44 -16.82
C LEU A 267 14.10 6.26 -16.20
N LYS A 268 15.32 6.00 -16.66
CA LYS A 268 16.18 4.93 -16.12
C LYS A 268 16.56 5.15 -14.64
N ARG A 269 16.66 6.41 -14.21
CA ARG A 269 16.91 6.79 -12.81
C ARG A 269 15.65 6.82 -11.95
N GLY A 270 14.48 6.72 -12.59
CA GLY A 270 13.18 6.76 -11.93
C GLY A 270 12.60 8.13 -11.66
N GLU A 271 13.16 9.16 -12.29
CA GLU A 271 12.66 10.53 -12.24
C GLU A 271 11.57 10.73 -13.31
N ILE A 272 10.45 10.02 -13.14
CA ILE A 272 9.36 9.92 -14.13
C ILE A 272 8.80 11.30 -14.49
N GLU A 273 8.61 12.16 -13.50
CA GLU A 273 8.02 13.49 -13.70
C GLU A 273 8.95 14.45 -14.44
N VAL A 274 10.26 14.31 -14.25
CA VAL A 274 11.27 15.09 -15.00
C VAL A 274 11.27 14.63 -16.46
N ALA A 275 11.30 13.31 -16.68
CA ALA A 275 11.25 12.75 -18.03
C ALA A 275 9.97 13.12 -18.78
N ARG A 276 8.81 13.08 -18.11
CA ARG A 276 7.52 13.48 -18.68
C ARG A 276 7.57 14.88 -19.27
N LYS A 277 8.04 15.86 -18.48
CA LYS A 277 8.10 17.26 -18.90
C LYS A 277 9.00 17.46 -20.11
N ILE A 278 10.14 16.77 -20.15
CA ILE A 278 11.06 16.82 -21.29
C ILE A 278 10.37 16.22 -22.53
N LEU A 279 9.80 15.02 -22.42
CA LEU A 279 9.15 14.36 -23.54
C LEU A 279 7.93 15.15 -24.06
N GLU A 280 7.07 15.68 -23.19
CA GLU A 280 5.93 16.51 -23.58
C GLU A 280 6.36 17.75 -24.36
N LYS A 281 7.42 18.39 -23.89
CA LYS A 281 8.02 19.54 -24.55
C LYS A 281 8.59 19.11 -25.92
N ASP A 282 9.31 18.01 -25.99
CA ASP A 282 9.93 17.55 -27.22
C ASP A 282 8.89 17.18 -28.29
N VAL A 283 7.80 16.51 -27.91
CA VAL A 283 6.74 16.15 -28.87
C VAL A 283 5.85 17.32 -29.28
N THR A 284 5.91 18.45 -28.58
CA THR A 284 5.19 19.69 -28.94
C THR A 284 6.05 20.68 -29.70
N GLU A 285 7.35 20.75 -29.41
CA GLU A 285 8.27 21.73 -30.01
C GLU A 285 9.06 21.19 -31.21
N ASN A 286 9.29 19.89 -31.32
CA ASN A 286 10.05 19.33 -32.45
C ASN A 286 9.18 19.15 -33.70
N MET A 287 9.76 19.49 -34.85
CA MET A 287 9.13 19.30 -36.17
C MET A 287 9.04 17.83 -36.60
N PHE A 288 9.80 16.94 -35.98
CA PHE A 288 9.83 15.52 -36.30
C PHE A 288 9.07 14.71 -35.25
N GLU A 289 8.10 13.93 -35.69
CA GLU A 289 7.37 13.00 -34.84
C GLU A 289 8.29 11.85 -34.42
N SER A 290 8.71 11.86 -33.15
CA SER A 290 9.53 10.80 -32.57
C SER A 290 8.63 9.71 -32.00
N SER A 291 8.62 8.57 -32.67
CA SER A 291 7.78 7.45 -32.26
C SER A 291 8.24 6.86 -30.90
N THR A 292 9.54 6.88 -30.61
CA THR A 292 10.09 6.54 -29.29
C THR A 292 9.59 7.48 -28.20
N ASP A 293 9.56 8.79 -28.44
CA ASP A 293 9.12 9.76 -27.42
C ASP A 293 7.63 9.63 -27.14
N TYR A 294 6.81 9.43 -28.18
CA TYR A 294 5.40 9.11 -28.02
C TYR A 294 5.18 7.78 -27.29
N TYR A 295 5.96 6.75 -27.58
CA TYR A 295 5.85 5.46 -26.91
C TYR A 295 6.16 5.61 -25.41
N ASN A 296 7.26 6.30 -25.06
CA ASN A 296 7.65 6.51 -23.68
C ASN A 296 6.68 7.45 -22.93
N LEU A 297 6.05 8.44 -23.58
CA LEU A 297 4.91 9.17 -23.01
C LEU A 297 3.72 8.25 -22.74
N GLY A 298 3.42 7.35 -23.68
CA GLY A 298 2.42 6.29 -23.48
C GLY A 298 2.71 5.44 -22.25
N LEU A 299 3.98 5.08 -22.01
CA LEU A 299 4.41 4.37 -20.79
C LEU A 299 4.16 5.21 -19.53
N ILE A 300 4.55 6.48 -19.52
CA ILE A 300 4.41 7.39 -18.38
C ILE A 300 2.93 7.56 -18.00
N TYR A 301 2.07 7.87 -18.96
CA TYR A 301 0.65 8.03 -18.70
C TYR A 301 -0.03 6.70 -18.35
N HIS A 302 0.47 5.57 -18.88
CA HIS A 302 0.02 4.25 -18.43
C HIS A 302 0.34 4.07 -16.94
N ILE A 303 1.54 4.47 -16.48
CA ILE A 303 1.92 4.42 -15.06
C ILE A 303 1.01 5.31 -14.21
N TYR A 304 0.71 6.53 -14.65
CA TYR A 304 -0.16 7.47 -13.94
C TYR A 304 -1.62 6.98 -13.84
N GLY A 305 -2.02 6.02 -14.68
CA GLY A 305 -3.39 5.51 -14.70
C GLY A 305 -4.29 6.22 -15.72
N ASP A 306 -3.76 7.22 -16.43
CA ASP A 306 -4.47 7.96 -17.49
C ASP A 306 -4.50 7.13 -18.79
N PHE A 307 -5.23 6.02 -18.79
CA PHE A 307 -5.20 5.04 -19.88
C PHE A 307 -5.66 5.60 -21.23
N GLU A 308 -6.60 6.55 -21.21
CA GLU A 308 -7.06 7.22 -22.41
C GLU A 308 -5.92 8.01 -23.06
N ILE A 309 -5.18 8.79 -22.26
CA ILE A 309 -4.00 9.56 -22.70
C ILE A 309 -2.88 8.61 -23.12
N ALA A 310 -2.64 7.54 -22.36
CA ALA A 310 -1.66 6.52 -22.69
C ALA A 310 -1.95 5.88 -24.06
N ARG A 311 -3.22 5.53 -24.32
CA ARG A 311 -3.67 4.95 -25.59
C ARG A 311 -3.46 5.91 -26.75
N GLU A 312 -3.77 7.20 -26.56
CA GLU A 312 -3.51 8.22 -27.57
C GLU A 312 -2.02 8.30 -27.92
N TYR A 313 -1.14 8.30 -26.93
CA TYR A 313 0.30 8.35 -27.16
C TYR A 313 0.86 7.07 -27.80
N TYR A 314 0.41 5.88 -27.40
CA TYR A 314 0.77 4.65 -28.10
C TYR A 314 0.28 4.65 -29.55
N ALA A 315 -0.90 5.18 -29.82
CA ALA A 315 -1.42 5.32 -31.18
C ALA A 315 -0.59 6.31 -32.01
N LYS A 316 -0.18 7.45 -31.42
CA LYS A 316 0.76 8.39 -32.05
C LYS A 316 2.11 7.74 -32.34
N ALA A 317 2.64 6.93 -31.41
CA ALA A 317 3.88 6.19 -31.64
C ALA A 317 3.78 5.23 -32.84
N ILE A 318 2.64 4.54 -32.97
CA ILE A 318 2.34 3.67 -34.12
C ILE A 318 2.28 4.48 -35.42
N ASN A 319 1.59 5.63 -35.40
CA ASN A 319 1.38 6.46 -36.59
C ASN A 319 2.64 7.18 -37.06
N ALA A 320 3.45 7.68 -36.13
CA ALA A 320 4.71 8.36 -36.41
C ALA A 320 5.72 7.48 -37.16
N GLY A 321 5.56 6.15 -37.06
CA GLY A 321 6.44 5.18 -37.71
C GLY A 321 7.77 5.03 -36.97
N GLY A 322 8.23 3.79 -36.82
CA GLY A 322 9.46 3.49 -36.08
C GLY A 322 9.84 2.02 -36.20
N TYR A 323 10.68 1.55 -35.29
CA TYR A 323 11.11 0.15 -35.31
C TYR A 323 9.91 -0.80 -35.15
N LYS A 324 9.93 -1.91 -35.91
CA LYS A 324 8.90 -2.95 -35.87
C LYS A 324 8.62 -3.44 -34.45
N ARG A 325 9.65 -3.45 -33.60
CA ARG A 325 9.57 -3.81 -32.19
C ARG A 325 8.59 -2.90 -31.42
N MET A 326 8.83 -1.59 -31.45
CA MET A 326 8.02 -0.59 -30.75
C MET A 326 6.57 -0.59 -31.26
N TYR A 327 6.35 -0.81 -32.56
CA TYR A 327 5.00 -1.00 -33.11
C TYR A 327 4.27 -2.18 -32.44
N VAL A 328 4.94 -3.33 -32.29
CA VAL A 328 4.36 -4.52 -31.64
C VAL A 328 4.11 -4.26 -30.16
N GLU A 329 5.05 -3.62 -29.45
CA GLU A 329 4.93 -3.32 -28.02
C GLU A 329 3.82 -2.29 -27.75
N ALA A 330 3.72 -1.22 -28.56
CA ALA A 330 2.64 -0.24 -28.48
C ALA A 330 1.26 -0.90 -28.71
N LEU A 331 1.13 -1.78 -29.69
CA LEU A 331 -0.12 -2.53 -29.93
C LEU A 331 -0.47 -3.47 -28.79
N GLN A 332 0.52 -4.17 -28.22
CA GLN A 332 0.32 -5.02 -27.05
C GLN A 332 -0.16 -4.19 -25.85
N ASN A 333 0.47 -3.05 -25.60
CA ASN A 333 0.06 -2.16 -24.52
C ASN A 333 -1.35 -1.61 -24.74
N ILE A 334 -1.70 -1.17 -25.95
CA ILE A 334 -3.08 -0.75 -26.29
C ILE A 334 -4.07 -1.91 -26.07
N LYS A 335 -3.73 -3.12 -26.50
CA LYS A 335 -4.59 -4.29 -26.30
C LYS A 335 -4.83 -4.57 -24.82
N VAL A 336 -3.78 -4.55 -24.00
CA VAL A 336 -3.89 -4.69 -22.53
C VAL A 336 -4.74 -3.58 -21.93
N LEU A 337 -4.60 -2.33 -22.41
CA LEU A 337 -5.42 -1.21 -21.96
C LEU A 337 -6.90 -1.39 -22.34
N ASN A 338 -7.21 -1.98 -23.50
CA ASN A 338 -8.58 -2.23 -23.94
C ASN A 338 -9.21 -3.45 -23.25
N GLU A 339 -8.41 -4.46 -22.89
CA GLU A 339 -8.84 -5.64 -22.13
C GLU A 339 -9.27 -5.30 -20.69
N LYS A 340 -8.91 -4.11 -20.17
CA LYS A 340 -9.42 -3.56 -18.89
C LYS A 340 -10.93 -3.25 -18.89
N SER A 341 -11.65 -3.49 -19.98
CA SER A 341 -13.12 -3.52 -19.99
C SER A 341 -13.72 -4.89 -19.58
N THR A 342 -12.89 -5.92 -19.40
CA THR A 342 -13.32 -7.33 -19.27
C THR A 342 -12.57 -8.22 -18.27
N LEU A 343 -11.68 -7.70 -17.41
CA LEU A 343 -11.14 -8.47 -16.27
C LEU A 343 -11.74 -8.04 -14.95
#